data_AF-A0A9D2RAG9-F1
#
_entry.id   AF-A0A9D2RAG9-F1
#
_cell.length_a   1.000
_cell.length_b   1.000
_cell.length_c   1.000
_cell.angle_alpha   90.00
_cell.angle_beta   90.00
_cell.angle_gamma   90.00
#
_symmetry.space_group_name_H-M   'P 1'
#
loop_
_entity.id
_entity.type
_entity.pdbx_description
1 polymer ?
#
loop_
_entity_poly.entity_id
_entity_poly.type
_entity_poly.pdbx_seq_one_letter_code
_entity_poly.pdbx_strand_id
1 'polypeptide(L)'
;MRDMTFQYGGKHFMPVRKFEQKDGDFYQITRRLRLDVELGIFREGYCLTEDEGIVPYSPEAFYQKSTDKTCDIFRCMENGKLYVPCEYGLQEYVI
;
A
#
# COMPACT_ATOMS: atom_id res chain seq x y z
N MET A 1 -6.23 -19.75 -11.47
CA MET A 1 -5.78 -18.96 -10.30
C MET A 1 -7.00 -18.20 -9.82
N ARG A 2 -7.36 -18.24 -8.54
CA ARG A 2 -8.47 -17.41 -8.04
C ARG A 2 -7.95 -15.98 -8.02
N ASP A 3 -8.64 -15.06 -8.68
CA ASP A 3 -8.34 -13.63 -8.62
C ASP A 3 -8.51 -13.15 -7.17
N MET A 4 -7.42 -13.16 -6.40
CA MET A 4 -7.38 -12.69 -5.01
C MET A 4 -7.22 -11.17 -4.92
N THR A 5 -7.44 -10.46 -6.02
CA THR A 5 -7.33 -9.02 -6.10
C THR A 5 -8.54 -8.33 -5.50
N PHE A 6 -8.34 -7.17 -4.88
CA PHE A 6 -9.41 -6.28 -4.41
C PHE A 6 -9.18 -4.86 -4.92
N GLN A 7 -10.25 -4.08 -5.04
CA GLN A 7 -10.17 -2.70 -5.48
C GLN A 7 -10.11 -1.74 -4.27
N TYR A 8 -9.20 -0.77 -4.34
CA TYR A 8 -9.13 0.35 -3.42
C TYR A 8 -8.63 1.60 -4.16
N GLY A 9 -9.31 2.74 -4.00
CA GLY A 9 -8.88 3.98 -4.65
C GLY A 9 -8.77 3.91 -6.17
N GLY A 10 -9.64 3.13 -6.82
CA GLY A 10 -9.58 2.95 -8.27
C GLY A 10 -8.42 2.08 -8.78
N LYS A 11 -7.63 1.46 -7.88
CA LYS A 11 -6.54 0.52 -8.21
C LYS A 11 -6.86 -0.89 -7.72
N HIS A 12 -6.21 -1.89 -8.29
CA HIS A 12 -6.33 -3.29 -7.89
C HIS A 12 -5.10 -3.75 -7.14
N PHE A 13 -5.32 -4.34 -5.97
CA PHE A 13 -4.26 -4.85 -5.11
C PHE A 13 -4.37 -6.34 -4.91
N MET A 14 -3.24 -7.03 -4.95
CA MET A 14 -3.12 -8.45 -4.62
C MET A 14 -2.27 -8.60 -3.34
N PRO A 15 -2.78 -9.27 -2.29
CA PRO A 15 -1.95 -9.62 -1.14
C PRO A 15 -0.80 -10.54 -1.58
N VAL A 16 0.42 -10.26 -1.13
CA VAL A 16 1.61 -11.03 -1.51
C VAL A 16 2.07 -11.91 -0.35
N ARG A 17 2.40 -11.30 0.79
CA ARG A 17 2.89 -11.99 2.00
C ARG A 17 3.03 -11.05 3.20
N LYS A 18 3.28 -11.64 4.36
CA LYS A 18 3.77 -10.94 5.56
C LYS A 18 5.27 -10.65 5.46
N PHE A 19 5.74 -9.72 6.27
CA PHE A 19 7.16 -9.59 6.57
C PHE A 19 7.67 -10.83 7.32
N GLU A 20 8.86 -11.27 6.96
CA GLU A 20 9.58 -12.38 7.57
C GLU A 20 10.90 -11.88 8.15
N GLN A 21 11.52 -12.68 9.01
CA GLN A 21 12.79 -12.32 9.65
C GLN A 21 13.90 -11.95 8.65
N LYS A 22 13.87 -12.52 7.44
CA LYS A 22 14.83 -12.24 6.36
C LYS A 22 14.69 -10.84 5.76
N ASP A 23 13.53 -10.18 5.92
CA ASP A 23 13.29 -8.84 5.39
C ASP A 23 13.97 -7.74 6.22
N GLY A 24 14.40 -8.08 7.44
CA GLY A 24 15.03 -7.18 8.38
C GLY A 24 14.12 -6.79 9.54
N ASP A 25 14.67 -6.03 10.48
CA ASP A 25 13.88 -5.42 11.55
C ASP A 25 13.06 -4.21 11.03
N PHE A 26 12.24 -3.64 11.91
CA PHE A 26 11.40 -2.48 11.60
C PHE A 26 12.21 -1.29 11.03
N TYR A 27 13.41 -1.04 11.55
CA TYR A 27 14.25 0.07 11.08
C TYR A 27 14.79 -0.19 9.67
N GLN A 28 15.18 -1.43 9.38
CA GLN A 28 15.63 -1.82 8.04
C GLN A 28 14.49 -1.78 7.02
N ILE A 29 13.29 -2.24 7.40
CA ILE A 29 12.11 -2.23 6.53
C ILE A 29 11.68 -0.79 6.20
N THR A 30 11.60 0.09 7.18
CA THR A 30 11.18 1.49 6.96
C THR A 30 12.11 2.26 6.03
N ARG A 31 13.42 1.93 5.98
CA ARG A 31 14.36 2.52 5.01
C ARG A 31 14.15 2.07 3.56
N ARG A 32 13.35 1.03 3.34
CA ARG A 32 12.94 0.54 2.01
C ARG A 32 11.60 1.12 1.58
N LEU A 33 10.92 1.88 2.44
CA LEU A 33 9.65 2.51 2.11
C LEU A 33 9.87 3.86 1.43
N ARG A 34 9.10 4.14 0.38
CA ARG A 34 9.11 5.40 -0.34
C ARG A 34 7.70 5.94 -0.52
N LEU A 35 7.57 7.26 -0.45
CA LEU A 35 6.35 7.93 -0.88
C LEU A 35 6.19 7.76 -2.39
N ASP A 36 5.00 7.38 -2.83
CA ASP A 36 4.67 7.31 -4.25
C ASP A 36 3.52 8.28 -4.57
N VAL A 37 3.88 9.50 -4.95
CA VAL A 37 2.92 10.56 -5.28
C VAL A 37 2.08 10.19 -6.50
N GLU A 38 2.61 9.41 -7.44
CA GLU A 38 1.89 8.96 -8.63
C GLU A 38 0.80 7.93 -8.29
N LEU A 39 0.98 7.16 -7.20
CA LEU A 39 -0.09 6.30 -6.69
C LEU A 39 -1.28 7.12 -6.15
N GLY A 40 -1.01 8.25 -5.49
CA GLY A 40 -2.04 9.20 -5.05
C GLY A 40 -2.96 8.71 -3.92
N ILE A 41 -2.57 7.70 -3.15
CA ILE A 41 -3.39 7.14 -2.06
C ILE A 41 -2.81 7.54 -0.69
N PHE A 42 -3.32 8.64 -0.13
CA PHE A 42 -2.86 9.24 1.12
C PHE A 42 -4.02 9.68 2.01
N ARG A 43 -3.76 9.75 3.33
CA ARG A 43 -4.71 10.35 4.27
C ARG A 43 -4.88 11.82 3.85
N GLU A 44 -6.10 12.31 3.95
CA GLU A 44 -6.43 13.71 3.68
C GLU A 44 -5.48 14.66 4.44
N GLY A 45 -4.93 15.65 3.74
CA GLY A 45 -3.98 16.62 4.29
C GLY A 45 -2.54 16.13 4.51
N TYR A 46 -2.21 14.89 4.15
CA TYR A 46 -0.85 14.35 4.36
C TYR A 46 0.16 14.75 3.27
N CYS A 47 -0.26 14.81 1.99
CA CYS A 47 0.59 15.33 0.92
C CYS A 47 0.10 16.71 0.46
N LEU A 48 1.05 17.61 0.20
CA LEU A 48 0.83 19.04 -0.06
C LEU A 48 0.28 19.35 -1.47
N THR A 49 -0.06 18.34 -2.24
CA THR A 49 -0.59 18.53 -3.59
C THR A 49 -2.10 18.68 -3.48
N GLU A 50 -2.61 19.91 -3.57
CA GLU A 50 -4.06 20.21 -3.64
C GLU A 50 -4.72 19.72 -4.94
N ASP A 51 -4.11 18.75 -5.62
CA ASP A 51 -4.52 18.28 -6.93
C ASP A 51 -5.75 17.36 -6.83
N GLU A 52 -6.66 17.54 -7.79
CA GLU A 52 -7.79 16.66 -8.06
C GLU A 52 -7.26 15.26 -8.46
N GLY A 53 -7.02 14.40 -7.47
CA GLY A 53 -6.46 13.07 -7.72
C GLY A 53 -6.07 12.27 -6.48
N ILE A 54 -6.06 12.89 -5.30
CA ILE A 54 -5.80 12.17 -4.05
C ILE A 54 -7.02 11.34 -3.67
N VAL A 55 -6.82 10.04 -3.51
CA VAL A 55 -7.81 9.14 -2.92
C VAL A 55 -7.63 9.17 -1.41
N PRO A 56 -8.70 9.48 -0.64
CA PRO A 56 -8.66 9.39 0.82
C PRO A 56 -8.27 7.98 1.28
N TYR A 57 -7.22 7.92 2.11
CA TYR A 57 -6.72 6.68 2.65
C TYR A 57 -7.04 6.51 4.14
N SER A 58 -7.39 5.28 4.52
CA SER A 58 -7.37 4.79 5.89
C SER A 58 -6.88 3.33 5.89
N PRO A 59 -6.00 2.94 6.83
CA PRO A 59 -5.58 1.55 6.98
C PRO A 59 -6.77 0.60 7.16
N GLU A 60 -7.75 0.99 7.96
CA GLU A 60 -8.93 0.18 8.28
C GLU A 60 -9.77 -0.07 7.03
N ALA A 61 -10.03 0.97 6.24
CA ALA A 61 -10.79 0.85 4.99
C ALA A 61 -10.05 -0.01 3.96
N PHE A 62 -8.72 0.11 3.89
CA PHE A 62 -7.90 -0.71 3.00
C PHE A 62 -7.98 -2.19 3.38
N TYR A 63 -7.74 -2.53 4.66
CA TYR A 63 -7.84 -3.91 5.14
C TYR A 63 -9.26 -4.47 5.12
N GLN A 64 -10.30 -3.64 5.26
CA GLN A 64 -11.69 -4.09 5.10
C GLN A 64 -11.95 -4.62 3.69
N LYS A 65 -11.37 -3.98 2.66
CA LYS A 65 -11.47 -4.40 1.25
C LYS A 65 -10.52 -5.56 0.93
N SER A 66 -9.41 -5.68 1.67
CA SER A 66 -8.43 -6.73 1.44
C SER A 66 -9.02 -8.13 1.60
N THR A 67 -8.61 -9.02 0.68
CA THR A 67 -8.89 -10.45 0.72
C THR A 67 -8.06 -11.17 1.79
N ASP A 68 -6.91 -10.63 2.19
CA ASP A 68 -6.11 -11.07 3.34
C ASP A 68 -5.84 -9.88 4.28
N LYS A 69 -6.50 -9.90 5.44
CA LYS A 69 -6.43 -8.83 6.45
C LYS A 69 -5.16 -8.87 7.29
N THR A 70 -4.35 -9.90 7.12
CA THR A 70 -3.11 -10.10 7.88
C THR A 70 -1.87 -9.87 7.04
N CYS A 71 -2.01 -9.63 5.73
CA CYS A 71 -0.91 -9.42 4.82
C CYS A 71 -0.24 -8.05 5.04
N ASP A 72 1.08 -7.97 4.90
CA ASP A 72 1.82 -6.71 5.06
C ASP A 72 2.19 -6.07 3.70
N ILE A 73 2.45 -6.91 2.69
CA ILE A 73 2.94 -6.50 1.38
C ILE A 73 1.88 -6.79 0.31
N PHE A 74 1.52 -5.77 -0.44
CA PHE A 74 0.52 -5.82 -1.50
C PHE A 74 1.13 -5.43 -2.83
N ARG A 75 0.75 -6.10 -3.93
CA ARG A 75 1.13 -5.68 -5.27
C ARG A 75 0.00 -4.88 -5.89
N CYS A 76 0.29 -3.68 -6.39
CA CYS A 76 -0.62 -2.93 -7.26
C CYS A 76 -0.54 -3.54 -8.67
N MET A 77 -1.69 -3.91 -9.23
CA MET A 77 -1.73 -4.61 -10.52
C MET A 77 -1.53 -3.65 -11.71
N GLU A 78 -1.85 -2.36 -11.54
CA GLU A 78 -1.71 -1.35 -12.58
C GLU A 78 -0.26 -0.97 -12.87
N ASN A 79 0.58 -0.88 -11.82
CA ASN A 79 1.99 -0.47 -11.97
C ASN A 79 3.00 -1.57 -11.59
N GLY A 80 2.53 -2.70 -11.06
CA GLY A 80 3.36 -3.86 -10.70
C GLY A 80 4.20 -3.68 -9.43
N LYS A 81 4.19 -2.50 -8.80
CA LYS A 81 4.97 -2.17 -7.60
C LYS A 81 4.39 -2.82 -6.35
N LEU A 82 5.23 -2.94 -5.31
CA LEU A 82 4.85 -3.41 -4.00
C LEU A 82 4.55 -2.24 -3.07
N TYR A 83 3.53 -2.38 -2.24
CA TYR A 83 3.10 -1.37 -1.29
C TYR A 83 2.86 -1.97 0.09
N VAL A 84 3.13 -1.16 1.11
CA VAL A 84 2.88 -1.47 2.52
C VAL A 84 1.88 -0.44 3.05
N PRO A 85 0.71 -0.89 3.55
CA PRO A 85 -0.23 -0.01 4.23
C PRO A 85 0.39 0.55 5.52
N CYS A 86 0.55 1.87 5.57
CA CYS A 86 1.07 2.61 6.73
C CYS A 86 -0.01 3.53 7.30
N GLU A 87 0.26 4.28 8.37
CA GLU A 87 -0.74 5.17 9.00
C GLU A 87 -1.34 6.22 8.04
N TYR A 88 -0.50 6.79 7.17
CA TYR A 88 -0.86 7.96 6.35
C TYR A 88 -1.02 7.68 4.86
N GLY A 89 -0.81 6.44 4.41
CA GLY A 89 -0.91 6.09 3.00
C GLY A 89 -0.30 4.74 2.68
N LEU A 90 -0.40 4.38 1.41
CA LEU A 90 0.35 3.26 0.84
C LEU A 90 1.76 3.75 0.48
N GLN A 91 2.78 3.10 1.04
CA GLN A 91 4.18 3.41 0.72
C GLN A 91 4.78 2.32 -0.15
N GLU A 92 5.49 2.72 -1.20
CA GLU A 92 6.19 1.80 -2.10
C GLU A 92 7.28 1.05 -1.30
N TYR A 93 7.30 -0.28 -1.41
CA TYR A 93 8.34 -1.13 -0.82
C TYR A 93 9.38 -1.53 -1.85
N VAL A 94 10.57 -0.93 -1.74
CA VAL A 94 11.70 -1.14 -2.66
C VAL A 94 12.64 -2.20 -2.10
N ILE A 95 12.71 -3.34 -2.77
CA ILE A 95 13.56 -4.49 -2.42
C ILE A 95 14.96 -4.32 -3.04
#